data_AF-A0A2W4WMY4-F1
#
_entry.id   AF-A0A2W4WMY4-F1
#
_cell.length_a   1.000
_cell.length_b   1.000
_cell.length_c   1.000
_cell.angle_alpha   90.00
_cell.angle_beta   90.00
_cell.angle_gamma   90.00
#
_symmetry.space_group_name_H-M   'P 1'
#
loop_
_entity.id
_entity.type
_entity.pdbx_description
1 polymer ?
#
loop_
_entity_poly.entity_id
_entity_poly.type
_entity_poly.pdbx_seq_one_letter_code
_entity_poly.pdbx_strand_id
1 'polypeptide(L)'
;MTGFVLLFAVACLGGVIATVGDRIGMKVGKSRLSLFNLRPRQTATLVSVATGMVASFSTLMLMIALDSQLRKGLFQLDDIQQELAEAQTDLESTQAEKNDVEATLKSSTKLKEEAQSRLLKINDSLQIAVAREKETLNNLLDTQSQLDDVSDQASSLRDELTNLRDERQALVEEQSKVRAQIAQRDQEIAQRNRDIEQRNGEIAQRDQELADRNAELSDRASQIAQRDQEIAERTSRLASLQTEQAFLTQEIARLEDEFQGLRLGNVAIGRNETLALTITRADSVANAQKAVDDALATANRFAVQTILPGTKSVDAIAIRVNPEVVKQIVQSITDSQNYVIRVSSAANYIVGEPCVNAAITQGSEPCLQVNIDFSRNEVRFQPGEVLATTQMGGADNSNEALIERFNLLRTTAESYRVTRNFNIIYSEELRE
;
A
#
# COMPACT_ATOMS: atom_id res chain seq x y z
N MET A 1 75.98 -170.69 -26.74
CA MET A 1 77.07 -171.44 -27.43
C MET A 1 78.40 -171.45 -26.67
N THR A 2 78.67 -170.50 -25.77
CA THR A 2 79.88 -170.44 -24.93
C THR A 2 79.96 -171.55 -23.87
N GLY A 3 78.81 -172.00 -23.34
CA GLY A 3 78.77 -173.02 -22.28
C GLY A 3 79.38 -174.37 -22.69
N PHE A 4 79.15 -174.84 -23.91
CA PHE A 4 79.72 -176.12 -24.39
C PHE A 4 81.25 -176.07 -24.59
N VAL A 5 81.79 -174.92 -25.01
CA VAL A 5 83.25 -174.72 -25.15
C VAL A 5 83.93 -174.75 -23.77
N LEU A 6 83.30 -174.12 -22.77
CA LEU A 6 83.80 -174.09 -21.40
C LEU A 6 83.77 -175.50 -20.77
N LEU A 7 82.73 -176.29 -21.04
CA LEU A 7 82.60 -177.65 -20.55
C LEU A 7 83.63 -178.60 -21.20
N PHE A 8 83.89 -178.46 -22.52
CA PHE A 8 84.92 -179.24 -23.23
C PHE A 8 86.34 -178.89 -22.76
N ALA A 9 86.61 -177.60 -22.51
CA ALA A 9 87.91 -177.14 -21.99
C ALA A 9 88.19 -177.67 -20.57
N VAL A 10 87.19 -177.64 -19.68
CA VAL A 10 87.31 -178.19 -18.32
C VAL A 10 87.51 -179.71 -18.36
N ALA A 11 86.86 -180.43 -19.27
CA ALA A 11 87.05 -181.87 -19.44
C ALA A 11 88.47 -182.23 -19.95
N CYS A 12 89.00 -181.50 -20.94
CA CYS A 12 90.38 -181.68 -21.40
C CYS A 12 91.42 -181.38 -20.29
N LEU A 13 91.21 -180.30 -19.52
CA LEU A 13 92.08 -179.96 -18.39
C LEU A 13 92.04 -181.02 -17.29
N GLY A 14 90.86 -181.59 -17.01
CA GLY A 14 90.69 -182.71 -16.08
C GLY A 14 91.49 -183.96 -16.48
N GLY A 15 91.50 -184.30 -17.77
CA GLY A 15 92.28 -185.44 -18.30
C GLY A 15 93.80 -185.24 -18.20
N VAL A 16 94.29 -184.01 -18.41
CA VAL A 16 95.71 -183.65 -18.25
C VAL A 16 96.12 -183.68 -16.77
N ILE A 17 95.28 -183.17 -15.87
CA ILE A 17 95.56 -183.16 -14.42
C ILE A 17 95.58 -184.59 -13.86
N ALA A 18 94.67 -185.46 -14.32
CA ALA A 18 94.63 -186.87 -13.89
C ALA A 18 95.91 -187.64 -14.28
N THR A 19 96.42 -187.44 -15.50
CA THR A 19 97.64 -188.12 -15.98
C THR A 19 98.91 -187.62 -15.30
N VAL A 20 98.99 -186.33 -14.95
CA VAL A 20 100.12 -185.78 -14.17
C VAL A 20 100.07 -186.27 -12.72
N GLY A 21 98.88 -186.35 -12.11
CA GLY A 21 98.69 -186.87 -10.76
C GLY A 21 99.17 -188.32 -10.60
N ASP A 22 98.83 -189.19 -11.54
CA ASP A 22 99.19 -190.62 -11.50
C ASP A 22 100.70 -190.84 -11.70
N ARG A 23 101.33 -189.98 -12.52
CA ARG A 23 102.77 -190.01 -12.79
C ARG A 23 103.61 -189.54 -11.61
N ILE A 24 103.13 -188.54 -10.87
CA ILE A 24 103.75 -188.08 -9.61
C ILE A 24 103.62 -189.17 -8.54
N GLY A 25 102.47 -189.85 -8.46
CA GLY A 25 102.25 -190.97 -7.54
C GLY A 25 103.22 -192.15 -7.75
N MET A 26 103.41 -192.60 -9.00
CA MET A 26 104.33 -193.71 -9.32
C MET A 26 105.81 -193.40 -9.03
N LYS A 27 106.24 -192.15 -9.27
CA LYS A 27 107.66 -191.74 -9.11
C LYS A 27 108.07 -191.67 -7.63
N VAL A 28 107.13 -191.32 -6.75
CA VAL A 28 107.31 -191.35 -5.30
C VAL A 28 107.32 -192.79 -4.76
N GLY A 29 106.58 -193.72 -5.38
CA GLY A 29 106.54 -195.13 -4.97
C GLY A 29 107.85 -195.93 -5.18
N LYS A 30 108.70 -195.55 -6.15
CA LYS A 30 109.98 -196.24 -6.42
C LYS A 30 111.16 -195.70 -5.60
N SER A 31 111.06 -194.47 -5.09
CA SER A 31 112.18 -193.71 -4.51
C SER A 31 112.38 -193.93 -3.00
N ARG A 32 111.61 -194.83 -2.36
CA ARG A 32 111.66 -195.12 -0.91
C ARG A 32 111.71 -193.86 -0.04
N LEU A 33 111.05 -192.78 -0.47
CA LEU A 33 110.96 -191.53 0.27
C LEU A 33 109.90 -191.68 1.38
N SER A 34 110.35 -191.47 2.61
CA SER A 34 109.47 -191.37 3.78
C SER A 34 109.12 -189.90 3.98
N LEU A 35 107.84 -189.55 3.78
CA LEU A 35 107.29 -188.30 4.30
C LEU A 35 106.52 -188.66 5.58
N PHE A 36 106.92 -188.06 6.70
CA PHE A 36 106.26 -188.23 8.01
C PHE A 36 106.14 -189.70 8.50
N ASN A 37 107.25 -190.45 8.49
CA ASN A 37 107.40 -191.75 9.16
C ASN A 37 106.48 -192.90 8.67
N LEU A 38 105.85 -192.73 7.51
CA LEU A 38 104.92 -193.70 6.95
C LEU A 38 105.64 -194.75 6.08
N ARG A 39 105.17 -196.01 6.17
CA ARG A 39 105.70 -197.14 5.39
C ARG A 39 105.57 -196.78 3.89
N PRO A 40 106.60 -197.00 3.04
CA PRO A 40 106.71 -196.41 1.70
C PRO A 40 105.53 -196.58 0.71
N ARG A 41 104.56 -197.47 1.01
CA ARG A 41 103.33 -197.64 0.24
C ARG A 41 102.23 -196.58 0.53
N GLN A 42 102.22 -195.89 1.68
CA GLN A 42 101.11 -194.99 2.08
C GLN A 42 101.32 -193.51 1.70
N THR A 43 102.56 -193.06 1.53
CA THR A 43 102.87 -191.67 1.16
C THR A 43 102.35 -191.29 -0.23
N ALA A 44 102.31 -192.26 -1.15
CA ALA A 44 101.83 -192.04 -2.51
C ALA A 44 100.33 -191.71 -2.57
N THR A 45 99.53 -192.20 -1.61
CA THR A 45 98.07 -192.03 -1.60
C THR A 45 97.67 -190.62 -1.14
N LEU A 46 98.37 -190.04 -0.17
CA LEU A 46 98.07 -188.71 0.38
C LEU A 46 98.25 -187.60 -0.67
N VAL A 47 99.35 -187.67 -1.44
CA VAL A 47 99.66 -186.66 -2.46
C VAL A 47 98.59 -186.64 -3.57
N SER A 48 98.01 -187.79 -3.90
CA SER A 48 96.90 -187.89 -4.86
C SER A 48 95.66 -187.09 -4.42
N VAL A 49 95.23 -187.24 -3.16
CA VAL A 49 94.04 -186.54 -2.63
C VAL A 49 94.24 -185.01 -2.61
N ALA A 50 95.42 -184.56 -2.19
CA ALA A 50 95.73 -183.13 -2.16
C ALA A 50 95.70 -182.51 -3.57
N THR A 51 96.17 -183.24 -4.58
CA THR A 51 96.13 -182.79 -5.98
C THR A 51 94.69 -182.71 -6.49
N GLY A 52 93.82 -183.63 -6.06
CA GLY A 52 92.38 -183.61 -6.36
C GLY A 52 91.65 -182.35 -5.84
N MET A 53 91.91 -181.91 -4.61
CA MET A 53 91.26 -180.71 -4.04
C MET A 53 91.65 -179.41 -4.76
N VAL A 54 92.93 -179.27 -5.12
CA VAL A 54 93.41 -178.08 -5.82
C VAL A 54 92.74 -177.93 -7.20
N ALA A 55 92.42 -179.06 -7.86
CA ALA A 55 91.71 -179.04 -9.12
C ALA A 55 90.27 -178.48 -8.99
N SER A 56 89.51 -178.89 -7.97
CA SER A 56 88.13 -178.44 -7.76
C SER A 56 88.00 -176.96 -7.40
N PHE A 57 88.96 -176.42 -6.66
CA PHE A 57 88.93 -175.00 -6.28
C PHE A 57 89.22 -174.09 -7.48
N SER A 58 90.13 -174.54 -8.36
CA SER A 58 90.49 -173.83 -9.58
C SER A 58 89.30 -173.73 -10.56
N THR A 59 88.49 -174.79 -10.68
CA THR A 59 87.30 -174.77 -11.55
C THR A 59 86.22 -173.80 -11.07
N LEU A 60 85.98 -173.70 -9.76
CA LEU A 60 84.98 -172.77 -9.22
C LEU A 60 85.38 -171.31 -9.48
N MET A 61 86.64 -170.96 -9.20
CA MET A 61 87.15 -169.60 -9.36
C MET A 61 87.10 -169.14 -10.82
N LEU A 62 87.39 -170.05 -11.74
CA LEU A 62 87.28 -169.78 -13.17
C LEU A 62 85.83 -169.47 -13.59
N MET A 63 84.83 -170.13 -12.99
CA MET A 63 83.43 -169.93 -13.37
C MET A 63 82.91 -168.53 -13.01
N ILE A 64 83.25 -168.00 -11.83
CA ILE A 64 82.88 -166.65 -11.39
C ILE A 64 83.57 -165.58 -12.26
N ALA A 65 84.82 -165.83 -12.67
CA ALA A 65 85.56 -164.89 -13.51
C ALA A 65 84.97 -164.77 -14.93
N LEU A 66 84.51 -165.88 -15.50
CA LEU A 66 84.01 -165.95 -16.87
C LEU A 66 82.51 -165.60 -16.98
N ASP A 67 81.71 -165.75 -15.93
CA ASP A 67 80.28 -165.46 -15.97
C ASP A 67 79.93 -164.06 -15.43
N SER A 68 79.48 -163.18 -16.33
CA SER A 68 79.11 -161.80 -16.00
C SER A 68 77.75 -161.69 -15.29
N GLN A 69 76.85 -162.66 -15.42
CA GLN A 69 75.55 -162.67 -14.74
C GLN A 69 75.69 -163.12 -13.29
N LEU A 70 76.55 -164.11 -13.02
CA LEU A 70 76.90 -164.49 -11.64
C LEU A 70 77.54 -163.33 -10.86
N ARG A 71 78.39 -162.52 -11.51
CA ARG A 71 79.00 -161.33 -10.87
C ARG A 71 78.00 -160.21 -10.62
N LYS A 72 77.11 -159.90 -11.57
CA LYS A 72 76.08 -158.85 -11.39
C LYS A 72 75.03 -159.23 -10.34
N GLY A 73 74.63 -160.50 -10.30
CA GLY A 73 73.65 -160.99 -9.31
C GLY A 73 74.20 -161.13 -7.89
N LEU A 74 75.50 -161.37 -7.71
CA LEU A 74 76.12 -161.56 -6.40
C LEU A 74 76.70 -160.25 -5.79
N PHE A 75 76.94 -159.20 -6.58
CA PHE A 75 77.71 -158.02 -6.13
C PHE A 75 77.17 -156.61 -6.48
N GLN A 76 76.05 -156.43 -7.21
CA GLN A 76 75.57 -155.09 -7.65
C GLN A 76 74.07 -154.80 -7.38
N LEU A 77 73.44 -155.50 -6.43
CA LEU A 77 72.01 -155.30 -6.13
C LEU A 77 71.76 -153.94 -5.45
N ASP A 78 72.70 -153.47 -4.63
CA ASP A 78 72.55 -152.25 -3.83
C ASP A 78 72.58 -150.98 -4.71
N ASP A 79 73.46 -150.91 -5.71
CA ASP A 79 73.62 -149.73 -6.60
C ASP A 79 72.35 -149.45 -7.43
N ILE A 80 71.68 -150.49 -7.93
CA ILE A 80 70.46 -150.35 -8.75
C ILE A 80 69.27 -149.91 -7.89
N GLN A 81 69.18 -150.37 -6.64
CA GLN A 81 68.13 -149.91 -5.72
C GLN A 81 68.36 -148.46 -5.30
N GLN A 82 69.62 -148.03 -5.16
CA GLN A 82 69.99 -146.66 -4.83
C GLN A 82 69.62 -145.69 -5.95
N GLU A 83 69.92 -146.01 -7.22
CA GLU A 83 69.59 -145.14 -8.37
C GLU A 83 68.07 -145.01 -8.59
N LEU A 84 67.29 -146.06 -8.32
CA LEU A 84 65.84 -146.01 -8.41
C LEU A 84 65.22 -145.18 -7.27
N ALA A 85 65.77 -145.28 -6.06
CA ALA A 85 65.38 -144.45 -4.93
C ALA A 85 65.74 -142.97 -5.17
N GLU A 86 66.91 -142.69 -5.75
CA GLU A 86 67.34 -141.34 -6.12
C GLU A 86 66.47 -140.74 -7.22
N ALA A 87 66.19 -141.48 -8.30
CA ALA A 87 65.30 -141.04 -9.37
C ALA A 87 63.84 -140.83 -8.91
N GLN A 88 63.35 -141.64 -7.95
CA GLN A 88 62.05 -141.42 -7.30
C GLN A 88 62.07 -140.15 -6.46
N THR A 89 63.14 -139.93 -5.69
CA THR A 89 63.33 -138.72 -4.87
C THR A 89 63.42 -137.46 -5.73
N ASP A 90 64.11 -137.52 -6.88
CA ASP A 90 64.23 -136.41 -7.83
C ASP A 90 62.92 -136.11 -8.57
N LEU A 91 62.12 -137.15 -8.88
CA LEU A 91 60.81 -136.95 -9.48
C LEU A 91 59.82 -136.36 -8.46
N GLU A 92 59.87 -136.81 -7.21
CA GLU A 92 59.12 -136.20 -6.11
C GLU A 92 59.54 -134.75 -5.86
N SER A 93 60.84 -134.43 -5.87
CA SER A 93 61.35 -133.08 -5.67
C SER A 93 60.98 -132.15 -6.83
N THR A 94 61.13 -132.59 -8.08
CA THR A 94 60.75 -131.82 -9.28
C THR A 94 59.24 -131.61 -9.34
N GLN A 95 58.44 -132.61 -8.95
CA GLN A 95 56.99 -132.47 -8.87
C GLN A 95 56.58 -131.51 -7.76
N ALA A 96 57.28 -131.51 -6.61
CA ALA A 96 57.09 -130.55 -5.54
C ALA A 96 57.46 -129.11 -5.97
N GLU A 97 58.60 -128.92 -6.63
CA GLU A 97 59.01 -127.63 -7.21
C GLU A 97 58.02 -127.13 -8.26
N LYS A 98 57.57 -128.01 -9.17
CA LYS A 98 56.56 -127.66 -10.17
C LYS A 98 55.24 -127.23 -9.50
N ASN A 99 54.80 -127.95 -8.47
CA ASN A 99 53.59 -127.60 -7.72
C ASN A 99 53.75 -126.24 -7.01
N ASP A 100 54.93 -125.94 -6.45
CA ASP A 100 55.24 -124.65 -5.80
C ASP A 100 55.28 -123.49 -6.81
N VAL A 101 55.90 -123.70 -7.97
CA VAL A 101 55.91 -122.72 -9.07
C VAL A 101 54.52 -122.50 -9.64
N GLU A 102 53.71 -123.54 -9.82
CA GLU A 102 52.30 -123.40 -10.24
C GLU A 102 51.46 -122.66 -9.18
N ALA A 103 51.69 -122.92 -7.90
CA ALA A 103 51.05 -122.20 -6.81
C ALA A 103 51.46 -120.72 -6.78
N THR A 104 52.74 -120.43 -6.99
CA THR A 104 53.30 -119.07 -7.05
C THR A 104 52.86 -118.32 -8.31
N LEU A 105 52.76 -119.00 -9.45
CA LEU A 105 52.23 -118.42 -10.68
C LEU A 105 50.75 -118.08 -10.50
N LYS A 106 49.96 -118.98 -9.90
CA LYS A 106 48.54 -118.76 -9.61
C LYS A 106 48.32 -117.62 -8.60
N SER A 107 49.17 -117.49 -7.58
CA SER A 107 49.09 -116.37 -6.64
C SER A 107 49.49 -115.06 -7.30
N SER A 108 50.54 -115.06 -8.14
CA SER A 108 51.01 -113.89 -8.88
C SER A 108 50.01 -113.43 -9.94
N THR A 109 49.36 -114.34 -10.66
CA THR A 109 48.29 -114.00 -11.62
C THR A 109 47.09 -113.41 -10.90
N LYS A 110 46.69 -113.99 -9.76
CA LYS A 110 45.62 -113.44 -8.91
C LYS A 110 45.96 -112.04 -8.40
N LEU A 111 47.18 -111.82 -7.90
CA LEU A 111 47.64 -110.50 -7.47
C LEU A 111 47.65 -109.49 -8.63
N LYS A 112 48.05 -109.91 -9.84
CA LYS A 112 48.01 -109.08 -11.04
C LYS A 112 46.58 -108.72 -11.43
N GLU A 113 45.64 -109.66 -11.40
CA GLU A 113 44.21 -109.41 -11.65
C GLU A 113 43.62 -108.45 -10.61
N GLU A 114 43.93 -108.65 -9.32
CA GLU A 114 43.53 -107.74 -8.24
C GLU A 114 44.12 -106.34 -8.43
N ALA A 115 45.39 -106.23 -8.82
CA ALA A 115 46.05 -104.96 -9.10
C ALA A 115 45.42 -104.26 -10.32
N GLN A 116 45.11 -104.99 -11.39
CA GLN A 116 44.39 -104.45 -12.56
C GLN A 116 42.98 -103.98 -12.19
N SER A 117 42.25 -104.76 -11.39
CA SER A 117 40.93 -104.36 -10.90
C SER A 117 40.99 -103.10 -10.02
N ARG A 118 41.99 -102.99 -9.15
CA ARG A 118 42.25 -101.78 -8.35
C ARG A 118 42.59 -100.58 -9.23
N LEU A 119 43.45 -100.76 -10.24
CA LEU A 119 43.79 -99.69 -11.18
C LEU A 119 42.56 -99.19 -11.95
N LEU A 120 41.67 -100.08 -12.40
CA LEU A 120 40.42 -99.70 -13.06
C LEU A 120 39.51 -98.90 -12.12
N LYS A 121 39.33 -99.36 -10.88
CA LYS A 121 38.54 -98.63 -9.86
C LYS A 121 39.14 -97.26 -9.52
N ILE A 122 40.46 -97.19 -9.41
CA ILE A 122 41.17 -95.93 -9.15
C ILE A 122 40.97 -94.99 -10.34
N ASN A 123 41.11 -95.48 -11.57
CA ASN A 123 40.93 -94.67 -12.77
C ASN A 123 39.49 -94.14 -12.89
N ASP A 124 38.49 -94.97 -12.59
CA ASP A 124 37.08 -94.55 -12.52
C ASP A 124 36.85 -93.49 -11.44
N SER A 125 37.37 -93.70 -10.23
CA SER A 125 37.28 -92.72 -9.14
C SER A 125 37.99 -91.39 -9.47
N LEU A 126 39.10 -91.46 -10.20
CA LEU A 126 39.85 -90.29 -10.64
C LEU A 126 39.05 -89.51 -11.69
N GLN A 127 38.43 -90.19 -12.66
CA GLN A 127 37.55 -89.54 -13.63
C GLN A 127 36.36 -88.85 -12.96
N ILE A 128 35.74 -89.48 -11.97
CA ILE A 128 34.66 -88.87 -11.17
C ILE A 128 35.18 -87.65 -10.41
N ALA A 129 36.36 -87.72 -9.80
CA ALA A 129 36.96 -86.60 -9.08
C ALA A 129 37.25 -85.42 -10.01
N VAL A 130 37.83 -85.67 -11.19
CA VAL A 130 38.10 -84.65 -12.22
C VAL A 130 36.80 -84.03 -12.74
N ALA A 131 35.75 -84.83 -12.94
CA ALA A 131 34.44 -84.31 -13.35
C ALA A 131 33.84 -83.38 -12.28
N ARG A 132 33.93 -83.74 -11.00
CA ARG A 132 33.50 -82.89 -9.87
C ARG A 132 34.34 -81.63 -9.74
N GLU A 133 35.65 -81.70 -9.96
CA GLU A 133 36.53 -80.52 -9.96
C GLU A 133 36.10 -79.53 -11.05
N LYS A 134 35.83 -80.04 -12.27
CA LYS A 134 35.32 -79.22 -13.38
C LYS A 134 33.96 -78.58 -13.07
N GLU A 135 33.04 -79.34 -12.49
CA GLU A 135 31.74 -78.82 -12.04
C GLU A 135 31.91 -77.73 -10.97
N THR A 136 32.78 -77.96 -9.99
CA THR A 136 33.06 -76.99 -8.93
C THR A 136 33.71 -75.72 -9.49
N LEU A 137 34.62 -75.85 -10.45
CA LEU A 137 35.22 -74.71 -11.14
C LEU A 137 34.17 -73.89 -11.90
N ASN A 138 33.27 -74.55 -12.61
CA ASN A 138 32.17 -73.87 -13.31
C ASN A 138 31.24 -73.15 -12.32
N ASN A 139 30.89 -73.80 -11.21
CA ASN A 139 30.08 -73.17 -10.17
C ASN A 139 30.79 -71.98 -9.53
N LEU A 140 32.10 -72.07 -9.28
CA LEU A 140 32.90 -70.95 -8.77
C LEU A 140 32.92 -69.78 -9.76
N LEU A 141 33.11 -70.06 -11.05
CA LEU A 141 33.07 -69.04 -12.10
C LEU A 141 31.70 -68.36 -12.19
N ASP A 142 30.61 -69.14 -12.11
CA ASP A 142 29.24 -68.61 -12.10
C ASP A 142 28.99 -67.74 -10.86
N THR A 143 29.40 -68.20 -9.67
CA THR A 143 29.28 -67.41 -8.44
C THR A 143 30.13 -66.14 -8.46
N GLN A 144 31.30 -66.17 -9.09
CA GLN A 144 32.14 -64.98 -9.27
C GLN A 144 31.44 -63.98 -10.18
N SER A 145 30.88 -64.44 -11.31
CA SER A 145 30.10 -63.59 -12.22
C SER A 145 28.90 -62.96 -11.52
N GLN A 146 28.16 -63.73 -10.74
CA GLN A 146 27.03 -63.23 -9.96
C GLN A 146 27.46 -62.20 -8.90
N LEU A 147 28.62 -62.40 -8.26
CA LEU A 147 29.17 -61.44 -7.30
C LEU A 147 29.56 -60.13 -7.97
N ASP A 148 30.16 -60.21 -9.16
CA ASP A 148 30.52 -59.04 -9.97
C ASP A 148 29.26 -58.26 -10.39
N ASP A 149 28.22 -58.94 -10.88
CA ASP A 149 26.94 -58.32 -11.24
C ASP A 149 26.26 -57.62 -10.04
N VAL A 150 26.24 -58.28 -8.89
CA VAL A 150 25.68 -57.70 -7.65
C VAL A 150 26.52 -56.53 -7.16
N SER A 151 27.85 -56.59 -7.30
CA SER A 151 28.75 -55.49 -6.97
C SER A 151 28.48 -54.27 -7.85
N ASP A 152 28.30 -54.47 -9.16
CA ASP A 152 27.98 -53.41 -10.12
C ASP A 152 26.61 -52.79 -9.83
N GLN A 153 25.60 -53.61 -9.52
CA GLN A 153 24.30 -53.13 -9.07
C GLN A 153 24.43 -52.29 -7.78
N ALA A 154 25.18 -52.77 -6.79
CA ALA A 154 25.39 -52.05 -5.54
C ALA A 154 26.13 -50.71 -5.74
N SER A 155 27.03 -50.62 -6.73
CA SER A 155 27.67 -49.37 -7.12
C SER A 155 26.66 -48.42 -7.76
N SER A 156 25.88 -48.89 -8.74
CA SER A 156 24.87 -48.08 -9.42
C SER A 156 23.80 -47.54 -8.46
N LEU A 157 23.31 -48.39 -7.54
CA LEU A 157 22.38 -47.98 -6.48
C LEU A 157 23.00 -46.95 -5.54
N ARG A 158 24.30 -47.03 -5.22
CA ARG A 158 24.99 -46.00 -4.41
C ARG A 158 25.04 -44.66 -5.12
N ASP A 159 25.32 -44.66 -6.41
CA ASP A 159 25.38 -43.44 -7.22
C ASP A 159 24.00 -42.78 -7.30
N GLU A 160 22.95 -43.57 -7.54
CA GLU A 160 21.57 -43.09 -7.56
C GLU A 160 21.15 -42.52 -6.18
N LEU A 161 21.53 -43.18 -5.08
CA LEU A 161 21.29 -42.67 -3.73
C LEU A 161 22.05 -41.39 -3.41
N THR A 162 23.17 -41.14 -4.08
CA THR A 162 23.93 -39.89 -3.94
C THR A 162 23.22 -38.79 -4.71
N ASN A 163 22.86 -39.04 -5.96
CA ASN A 163 22.10 -38.10 -6.79
C ASN A 163 20.77 -37.68 -6.15
N LEU A 164 20.00 -38.65 -5.62
CA LEU A 164 18.73 -38.36 -4.93
C LEU A 164 18.92 -37.55 -3.63
N ARG A 165 20.04 -37.75 -2.93
CA ARG A 165 20.37 -36.93 -1.75
C ARG A 165 20.68 -35.49 -2.13
N ASP A 166 21.42 -35.29 -3.21
CA ASP A 166 21.77 -33.97 -3.72
C ASP A 166 20.53 -33.23 -4.24
N GLU A 167 19.66 -33.92 -4.98
CA GLU A 167 18.38 -33.35 -5.43
C GLU A 167 17.47 -32.98 -4.25
N ARG A 168 17.38 -33.85 -3.24
CA ARG A 168 16.64 -33.54 -2.01
C ARG A 168 17.22 -32.30 -1.30
N GLN A 169 18.55 -32.18 -1.24
CA GLN A 169 19.19 -31.04 -0.62
C GLN A 169 18.87 -29.74 -1.38
N ALA A 170 18.95 -29.76 -2.71
CA ALA A 170 18.58 -28.63 -3.55
C ALA A 170 17.10 -28.22 -3.37
N LEU A 171 16.18 -29.19 -3.30
CA LEU A 171 14.76 -28.93 -3.06
C LEU A 171 14.49 -28.35 -1.66
N VAL A 172 15.22 -28.77 -0.64
CA VAL A 172 15.13 -28.19 0.72
C VAL A 172 15.60 -26.73 0.71
N GLU A 173 16.67 -26.43 -0.01
CA GLU A 173 17.15 -25.05 -0.17
C GLU A 173 16.15 -24.19 -0.93
N GLU A 174 15.56 -24.70 -2.01
CA GLU A 174 14.50 -24.01 -2.76
C GLU A 174 13.27 -23.76 -1.88
N GLN A 175 12.81 -24.77 -1.13
CA GLN A 175 11.71 -24.62 -0.18
C GLN A 175 12.02 -23.53 0.86
N SER A 176 13.26 -23.47 1.37
CA SER A 176 13.66 -22.44 2.32
C SER A 176 13.61 -21.03 1.71
N LYS A 177 14.04 -20.87 0.45
CA LYS A 177 13.97 -19.60 -0.30
C LYS A 177 12.51 -19.17 -0.51
N VAL A 178 11.66 -20.09 -0.95
CA VAL A 178 10.23 -19.82 -1.16
C VAL A 178 9.55 -19.44 0.17
N ARG A 179 9.85 -20.13 1.28
CA ARG A 179 9.33 -19.75 2.61
C ARG A 179 9.77 -18.35 3.03
N ALA A 180 11.03 -17.99 2.78
CA ALA A 180 11.53 -16.64 3.07
C ALA A 180 10.83 -15.58 2.22
N GLN A 181 10.58 -15.86 0.93
CA GLN A 181 9.82 -14.98 0.04
C GLN A 181 8.38 -14.81 0.51
N ILE A 182 7.70 -15.89 0.91
CA ILE A 182 6.34 -15.83 1.47
C ILE A 182 6.32 -14.95 2.71
N ALA A 183 7.22 -15.18 3.67
CA ALA A 183 7.30 -14.37 4.87
C ALA A 183 7.54 -12.87 4.58
N GLN A 184 8.36 -12.57 3.56
CA GLN A 184 8.58 -11.20 3.11
C GLN A 184 7.32 -10.59 2.47
N ARG A 185 6.61 -11.34 1.63
CA ARG A 185 5.34 -10.90 1.03
C ARG A 185 4.27 -10.67 2.10
N ASP A 186 4.18 -11.54 3.10
CA ASP A 186 3.23 -11.41 4.21
C ASP A 186 3.48 -10.13 5.02
N GLN A 187 4.75 -9.79 5.26
CA GLN A 187 5.11 -8.51 5.89
C GLN A 187 4.71 -7.31 5.03
N GLU A 188 4.94 -7.36 3.71
CA GLU A 188 4.54 -6.28 2.80
C GLU A 188 3.01 -6.13 2.74
N ILE A 189 2.26 -7.24 2.71
CA ILE A 189 0.80 -7.23 2.75
C ILE A 189 0.30 -6.63 4.07
N ALA A 190 0.89 -7.03 5.20
CA ALA A 190 0.54 -6.48 6.50
C ALA A 190 0.81 -4.97 6.59
N GLN A 191 1.89 -4.48 5.97
CA GLN A 191 2.17 -3.05 5.88
C GLN A 191 1.13 -2.32 5.00
N ARG A 192 0.86 -2.84 3.79
CA ARG A 192 -0.14 -2.25 2.88
C ARG A 192 -1.53 -2.20 3.51
N ASN A 193 -1.91 -3.22 4.28
CA ASN A 193 -3.19 -3.24 4.99
C ASN A 193 -3.28 -2.12 6.04
N ARG A 194 -2.20 -1.85 6.79
CA ARG A 194 -2.14 -0.70 7.72
C ARG A 194 -2.24 0.62 6.98
N ASP A 195 -1.57 0.77 5.84
CA ASP A 195 -1.63 1.99 5.04
C ASP A 195 -3.05 2.22 4.46
N ILE A 196 -3.74 1.14 4.05
CA ILE A 196 -5.14 1.21 3.59
C ILE A 196 -6.06 1.63 4.73
N GLU A 197 -5.89 1.06 5.92
CA GLU A 197 -6.70 1.41 7.10
C GLU A 197 -6.52 2.88 7.47
N GLN A 198 -5.29 3.39 7.45
CA GLN A 198 -5.01 4.81 7.67
C GLN A 198 -5.71 5.69 6.63
N ARG A 199 -5.57 5.37 5.33
CA ARG A 199 -6.19 6.14 4.24
C ARG A 199 -7.71 6.13 4.33
N ASN A 200 -8.31 5.00 4.70
CA ASN A 200 -9.75 4.91 4.91
C ASN A 200 -10.21 5.83 6.06
N GLY A 201 -9.41 5.92 7.14
CA GLY A 201 -9.64 6.88 8.22
C GLY A 201 -9.58 8.34 7.75
N GLU A 202 -8.57 8.69 6.94
CA GLU A 202 -8.42 10.03 6.35
C GLU A 202 -9.58 10.40 5.41
N ILE A 203 -10.04 9.44 4.59
CA ILE A 203 -11.20 9.63 3.71
C ILE A 203 -12.46 9.89 4.53
N ALA A 204 -12.73 9.08 5.56
CA ALA A 204 -13.89 9.27 6.42
C ALA A 204 -13.88 10.65 7.12
N GLN A 205 -12.71 11.14 7.54
CA GLN A 205 -12.58 12.49 8.10
C GLN A 205 -12.89 13.57 7.07
N ARG A 206 -12.39 13.43 5.84
CA ARG A 206 -12.67 14.40 4.76
C ARG A 206 -14.13 14.39 4.33
N ASP A 207 -14.77 13.24 4.30
CA ASP A 207 -16.19 13.14 3.99
C ASP A 207 -17.04 13.86 5.04
N GLN A 208 -16.67 13.74 6.32
CA GLN A 208 -17.31 14.49 7.39
C GLN A 208 -17.09 16.01 7.24
N GLU A 209 -15.86 16.45 6.96
CA GLU A 209 -15.57 17.87 6.73
C GLU A 209 -16.37 18.43 5.54
N LEU A 210 -16.48 17.68 4.45
CA LEU A 210 -17.29 18.06 3.29
C LEU A 210 -18.78 18.16 3.64
N ALA A 211 -19.30 17.23 4.44
CA ALA A 211 -20.68 17.28 4.91
C ALA A 211 -20.94 18.55 5.75
N ASP A 212 -20.04 18.87 6.67
CA ASP A 212 -20.12 20.06 7.52
C ASP A 212 -20.06 21.34 6.70
N ARG A 213 -19.16 21.41 5.71
CA ARG A 213 -19.05 22.56 4.79
C ARG A 213 -20.28 22.72 3.90
N ASN A 214 -20.86 21.63 3.43
CA ASN A 214 -22.10 21.69 2.65
C ASN A 214 -23.28 22.21 3.50
N ALA A 215 -23.35 21.81 4.78
CA ALA A 215 -24.34 22.35 5.70
C ALA A 215 -24.14 23.87 5.92
N GLU A 216 -22.89 24.31 6.14
CA GLU A 216 -22.56 25.73 6.27
C GLU A 216 -22.94 26.54 5.01
N LEU A 217 -22.63 26.02 3.82
CA LEU A 217 -22.99 26.68 2.57
C LEU A 217 -24.50 26.77 2.38
N SER A 218 -25.25 25.73 2.77
CA SER A 218 -26.71 25.74 2.70
C SER A 218 -27.31 26.79 3.64
N ASP A 219 -26.77 26.93 4.86
CA ASP A 219 -27.20 27.95 5.81
C ASP A 219 -26.91 29.37 5.29
N ARG A 220 -25.69 29.61 4.79
CA ARG A 220 -25.31 30.89 4.17
C ARG A 220 -26.20 31.25 2.98
N ALA A 221 -26.55 30.27 2.14
CA ALA A 221 -27.46 30.49 1.02
C ALA A 221 -28.85 30.93 1.49
N SER A 222 -29.37 30.34 2.58
CA SER A 222 -30.63 30.77 3.19
C SER A 222 -30.54 32.19 3.73
N GLN A 223 -29.46 32.53 4.42
CA GLN A 223 -29.24 33.89 4.95
C GLN A 223 -29.16 34.94 3.82
N ILE A 224 -28.49 34.63 2.71
CA ILE A 224 -28.41 35.53 1.55
C ILE A 224 -29.82 35.74 0.98
N ALA A 225 -30.60 34.68 0.77
CA ALA A 225 -31.96 34.80 0.27
C ALA A 225 -32.86 35.67 1.17
N GLN A 226 -32.72 35.55 2.49
CA GLN A 226 -33.42 36.42 3.44
C GLN A 226 -33.00 37.89 3.32
N ARG A 227 -31.70 38.16 3.14
CA ARG A 227 -31.19 39.53 2.97
C ARG A 227 -31.60 40.14 1.65
N ASP A 228 -31.64 39.35 0.58
CA ASP A 228 -32.13 39.82 -0.71
C ASP A 228 -33.61 40.23 -0.63
N GLN A 229 -34.43 39.47 0.10
CA GLN A 229 -35.81 39.84 0.37
C GLN A 229 -35.90 41.16 1.16
N GLU A 230 -35.13 41.29 2.24
CA GLU A 230 -35.11 42.51 3.06
C GLU A 230 -34.66 43.74 2.24
N ILE A 231 -33.66 43.57 1.37
CA ILE A 231 -33.19 44.62 0.46
C ILE A 231 -34.30 45.00 -0.53
N ALA A 232 -35.00 44.03 -1.10
CA ALA A 232 -36.11 44.29 -2.01
C ALA A 232 -37.24 45.09 -1.32
N GLU A 233 -37.61 44.72 -0.09
CA GLU A 233 -38.60 45.42 0.71
C GLU A 233 -38.17 46.86 1.03
N ARG A 234 -36.92 47.05 1.48
CA ARG A 234 -36.35 48.38 1.75
C ARG A 234 -36.27 49.23 0.49
N THR A 235 -35.93 48.64 -0.65
CA THR A 235 -35.88 49.33 -1.96
C THR A 235 -37.27 49.82 -2.36
N SER A 236 -38.29 48.99 -2.20
CA SER A 236 -39.69 49.38 -2.43
C SER A 236 -40.12 50.51 -1.49
N ARG A 237 -39.76 50.43 -0.20
CA ARG A 237 -40.05 51.48 0.77
C ARG A 237 -39.37 52.80 0.41
N LEU A 238 -38.09 52.77 0.01
CA LEU A 238 -37.36 53.95 -0.44
C LEU A 238 -38.04 54.60 -1.66
N ALA A 239 -38.45 53.81 -2.66
CA ALA A 239 -39.16 54.32 -3.82
C ALA A 239 -40.51 54.98 -3.43
N SER A 240 -41.24 54.42 -2.47
CA SER A 240 -42.47 55.01 -1.96
C SER A 240 -42.22 56.35 -1.25
N LEU A 241 -41.18 56.42 -0.40
CA LEU A 241 -40.82 57.64 0.33
C LEU A 241 -40.30 58.74 -0.61
N GLN A 242 -39.56 58.39 -1.67
CA GLN A 242 -39.13 59.33 -2.70
C GLN A 242 -40.33 59.93 -3.44
N THR A 243 -41.34 59.11 -3.73
CA THR A 243 -42.59 59.56 -4.37
C THR A 243 -43.36 60.50 -3.44
N GLU A 244 -43.47 60.15 -2.16
CA GLU A 244 -44.11 60.99 -1.13
C GLU A 244 -43.38 62.33 -0.97
N GLN A 245 -42.05 62.31 -0.93
CA GLN A 245 -41.23 63.53 -0.85
C GLN A 245 -41.43 64.43 -2.07
N ALA A 246 -41.46 63.86 -3.27
CA ALA A 246 -41.71 64.61 -4.51
C ALA A 246 -43.10 65.28 -4.48
N PHE A 247 -44.13 64.54 -4.04
CA PHE A 247 -45.48 65.06 -3.88
C PHE A 247 -45.55 66.21 -2.88
N LEU A 248 -44.98 66.04 -1.67
CA LEU A 248 -44.97 67.09 -0.64
C LEU A 248 -44.21 68.34 -1.11
N THR A 249 -43.10 68.15 -1.84
CA THR A 249 -42.33 69.27 -2.40
C THR A 249 -43.16 70.07 -3.40
N GLN A 250 -43.92 69.39 -4.26
CA GLN A 250 -44.83 70.05 -5.20
C GLN A 250 -45.95 70.82 -4.48
N GLU A 251 -46.51 70.24 -3.42
CA GLU A 251 -47.58 70.89 -2.65
C GLU A 251 -47.08 72.12 -1.90
N ILE A 252 -45.85 72.09 -1.35
CA ILE A 252 -45.21 73.27 -0.76
C ILE A 252 -45.07 74.38 -1.82
N ALA A 253 -44.54 74.07 -3.00
CA ALA A 253 -44.39 75.06 -4.08
C ALA A 253 -45.73 75.68 -4.50
N ARG A 254 -46.81 74.88 -4.55
CA ARG A 254 -48.17 75.37 -4.84
C ARG A 254 -48.67 76.33 -3.76
N LEU A 255 -48.48 76.00 -2.48
CA LEU A 255 -48.90 76.85 -1.36
C LEU A 255 -48.08 78.15 -1.28
N GLU A 256 -46.80 78.11 -1.62
CA GLU A 256 -45.95 79.30 -1.69
C GLU A 256 -46.44 80.29 -2.75
N ASP A 257 -46.83 79.81 -3.93
CA ASP A 257 -47.42 80.62 -5.01
C ASP A 257 -48.75 81.26 -4.58
N GLU A 258 -49.65 80.46 -3.98
CA GLU A 258 -50.93 80.93 -3.44
C GLU A 258 -50.76 82.04 -2.39
N PHE A 259 -49.76 81.90 -1.50
CA PHE A 259 -49.47 82.90 -0.47
C PHE A 259 -48.86 84.20 -1.04
N GLN A 260 -48.05 84.13 -2.10
CA GLN A 260 -47.51 85.33 -2.75
C GLN A 260 -48.61 86.16 -3.44
N GLY A 261 -49.58 85.51 -4.09
CA GLY A 261 -50.73 86.19 -4.69
C GLY A 261 -51.54 87.04 -3.72
N LEU A 262 -51.66 86.59 -2.47
CA LEU A 262 -52.39 87.33 -1.41
C LEU A 262 -51.64 88.58 -0.89
N ARG A 263 -50.32 88.69 -1.09
CA ARG A 263 -49.49 89.79 -0.57
C ARG A 263 -49.30 90.96 -1.54
N LEU A 264 -49.65 90.81 -2.81
CA LEU A 264 -49.28 91.77 -3.88
C LEU A 264 -50.38 92.77 -4.30
N GLY A 265 -51.43 92.98 -3.50
CA GLY A 265 -52.31 94.14 -3.71
C GLY A 265 -51.53 95.43 -3.42
N ASN A 266 -50.98 96.08 -4.45
CA ASN A 266 -50.24 97.35 -4.32
C ASN A 266 -51.08 98.37 -3.55
N VAL A 267 -50.71 98.68 -2.31
CA VAL A 267 -51.41 99.69 -1.50
C VAL A 267 -51.21 101.05 -2.15
N ALA A 268 -52.31 101.62 -2.65
CA ALA A 268 -52.35 102.95 -3.24
C ALA A 268 -52.39 104.03 -2.15
N ILE A 269 -53.16 103.80 -1.08
CA ILE A 269 -53.32 104.75 0.02
C ILE A 269 -53.20 103.98 1.34
N GLY A 270 -52.32 104.44 2.22
CA GLY A 270 -52.15 103.89 3.56
C GLY A 270 -53.17 104.44 4.57
N ARG A 271 -53.42 103.69 5.64
CA ARG A 271 -54.20 104.18 6.78
C ARG A 271 -53.54 105.41 7.41
N ASN A 272 -54.34 106.41 7.76
CA ASN A 272 -53.94 107.71 8.31
C ASN A 272 -53.09 108.58 7.37
N GLU A 273 -52.97 108.20 6.10
CA GLU A 273 -52.35 109.06 5.11
C GLU A 273 -53.19 110.32 4.91
N THR A 274 -52.54 111.49 4.88
CA THR A 274 -53.23 112.78 4.71
C THR A 274 -53.59 112.96 3.24
N LEU A 275 -54.89 113.04 2.96
CA LEU A 275 -55.44 113.17 1.61
C LEU A 275 -55.63 114.64 1.21
N ALA A 276 -55.96 115.49 2.18
CA ALA A 276 -56.04 116.93 1.97
C ALA A 276 -55.80 117.71 3.26
N LEU A 277 -55.27 118.91 3.08
CA LEU A 277 -55.07 119.90 4.12
C LEU A 277 -55.60 121.24 3.62
N THR A 278 -56.52 121.86 4.35
CA THR A 278 -57.15 123.11 3.96
C THR A 278 -57.13 124.10 5.13
N ILE A 279 -56.58 125.28 4.90
CA ILE A 279 -56.60 126.37 5.87
C ILE A 279 -57.74 127.30 5.50
N THR A 280 -58.64 127.57 6.44
CA THR A 280 -59.84 128.38 6.20
C THR A 280 -60.10 129.36 7.32
N ARG A 281 -60.76 130.47 6.99
CA ARG A 281 -61.33 131.42 7.93
C ARG A 281 -62.79 131.64 7.55
N ALA A 282 -63.69 131.10 8.35
CA ALA A 282 -65.12 131.21 8.07
C ALA A 282 -65.79 132.18 9.05
N ASP A 283 -66.42 133.21 8.48
CA ASP A 283 -67.22 134.23 9.17
C ASP A 283 -68.73 133.94 9.11
N SER A 284 -69.13 132.89 8.41
CA SER A 284 -70.52 132.44 8.28
C SER A 284 -70.59 130.92 8.12
N VAL A 285 -71.74 130.34 8.48
CA VAL A 285 -72.02 128.91 8.28
C VAL A 285 -71.85 128.51 6.82
N ALA A 286 -72.22 129.38 5.87
CA ALA A 286 -72.05 129.13 4.44
C ALA A 286 -70.57 129.02 4.03
N ASN A 287 -69.72 129.90 4.55
CA ASN A 287 -68.28 129.86 4.28
C ASN A 287 -67.58 128.69 4.99
N ALA A 288 -68.05 128.33 6.19
CA ALA A 288 -67.59 127.14 6.92
C ALA A 288 -67.94 125.85 6.17
N GLN A 289 -69.18 125.73 5.69
CA GLN A 289 -69.62 124.60 4.87
C GLN A 289 -68.79 124.48 3.61
N LYS A 290 -68.64 125.59 2.86
CA LYS A 290 -67.82 125.61 1.65
C LYS A 290 -66.38 125.16 1.90
N ALA A 291 -65.77 125.56 3.01
CA ALA A 291 -64.40 125.17 3.34
C ALA A 291 -64.25 123.67 3.66
N VAL A 292 -65.22 123.07 4.33
CA VAL A 292 -65.23 121.61 4.56
C VAL A 292 -65.47 120.87 3.25
N ASP A 293 -66.37 121.37 2.40
CA ASP A 293 -66.65 120.79 1.08
C ASP A 293 -65.41 120.86 0.18
N ASP A 294 -64.68 121.97 0.17
CA ASP A 294 -63.43 122.14 -0.58
C ASP A 294 -62.33 121.19 -0.09
N ALA A 295 -62.22 120.98 1.22
CA ALA A 295 -61.28 120.03 1.81
C ALA A 295 -61.62 118.59 1.39
N LEU A 296 -62.89 118.21 1.43
CA LEU A 296 -63.39 116.90 1.01
C LEU A 296 -63.24 116.68 -0.49
N ALA A 297 -63.53 117.68 -1.31
CA ALA A 297 -63.36 117.61 -2.76
C ALA A 297 -61.88 117.46 -3.14
N THR A 298 -60.98 118.10 -2.40
CA THR A 298 -59.53 117.96 -2.59
C THR A 298 -59.06 116.56 -2.20
N ALA A 299 -59.51 116.05 -1.05
CA ALA A 299 -59.20 114.69 -0.61
C ALA A 299 -59.74 113.64 -1.60
N ASN A 300 -60.94 113.87 -2.13
CA ASN A 300 -61.58 112.97 -3.09
C ASN A 300 -60.77 112.89 -4.38
N ARG A 301 -60.29 114.04 -4.86
CA ARG A 301 -59.43 114.12 -6.04
C ARG A 301 -58.12 113.36 -5.87
N PHE A 302 -57.43 113.60 -4.76
CA PHE A 302 -56.20 112.89 -4.44
C PHE A 302 -56.44 111.38 -4.38
N ALA A 303 -57.47 110.96 -3.63
CA ALA A 303 -57.71 109.54 -3.40
C ALA A 303 -58.07 108.78 -4.68
N VAL A 304 -58.92 109.36 -5.54
CA VAL A 304 -59.30 108.75 -6.82
C VAL A 304 -58.10 108.67 -7.78
N GLN A 305 -57.26 109.70 -7.85
CA GLN A 305 -56.09 109.70 -8.73
C GLN A 305 -55.04 108.67 -8.31
N THR A 306 -54.86 108.47 -7.01
CA THR A 306 -53.89 107.51 -6.48
C THR A 306 -54.40 106.07 -6.63
N ILE A 307 -55.69 105.82 -6.40
CA ILE A 307 -56.29 104.48 -6.52
C ILE A 307 -56.53 104.10 -7.99
N LEU A 308 -56.91 105.06 -8.85
CA LEU A 308 -57.18 104.85 -10.27
C LEU A 308 -56.31 105.79 -11.14
N PRO A 309 -55.02 105.46 -11.34
CA PRO A 309 -54.12 106.25 -12.16
C PRO A 309 -54.66 106.38 -13.60
N GLY A 310 -54.82 107.61 -14.09
CA GLY A 310 -55.30 107.89 -15.46
C GLY A 310 -56.75 108.36 -15.59
N THR A 311 -57.52 108.39 -14.50
CA THR A 311 -58.87 108.96 -14.49
C THR A 311 -58.84 110.49 -14.65
N LYS A 312 -59.48 111.01 -15.71
CA LYS A 312 -59.45 112.44 -16.08
C LYS A 312 -60.60 113.28 -15.50
N SER A 313 -61.72 112.68 -15.10
CA SER A 313 -62.85 113.36 -14.45
C SER A 313 -62.94 112.91 -13.00
N VAL A 314 -63.07 113.87 -12.09
CA VAL A 314 -63.12 113.60 -10.64
C VAL A 314 -64.34 114.24 -9.99
N ASP A 315 -65.39 114.47 -10.79
CA ASP A 315 -66.65 115.07 -10.32
C ASP A 315 -67.48 114.07 -9.51
N ALA A 316 -67.18 112.78 -9.60
CA ALA A 316 -67.80 111.72 -8.81
C ALA A 316 -67.14 111.60 -7.42
N ILE A 317 -67.97 111.40 -6.40
CA ILE A 317 -67.54 111.30 -5.00
C ILE A 317 -67.26 109.83 -4.67
N ALA A 318 -66.02 109.51 -4.33
CA ALA A 318 -65.60 108.21 -3.78
C ALA A 318 -65.53 108.21 -2.25
N ILE A 319 -65.36 109.39 -1.64
CA ILE A 319 -65.29 109.55 -0.18
C ILE A 319 -66.67 109.46 0.46
N ARG A 320 -66.79 108.59 1.47
CA ARG A 320 -67.94 108.50 2.35
C ARG A 320 -67.68 109.23 3.65
N VAL A 321 -68.49 110.25 3.93
CA VAL A 321 -68.41 111.06 5.16
C VAL A 321 -69.72 110.96 5.94
N ASN A 322 -69.65 110.96 7.26
CA ASN A 322 -70.81 111.11 8.11
C ASN A 322 -71.29 112.58 8.12
N PRO A 323 -72.51 112.89 7.64
CA PRO A 323 -73.02 114.27 7.59
C PRO A 323 -73.07 114.96 8.96
N GLU A 324 -73.28 114.21 10.04
CA GLU A 324 -73.32 114.78 11.39
C GLU A 324 -71.96 115.30 11.84
N VAL A 325 -70.87 114.63 11.43
CA VAL A 325 -69.50 115.09 11.70
C VAL A 325 -69.23 116.38 10.95
N VAL A 326 -69.61 116.46 9.67
CA VAL A 326 -69.47 117.69 8.86
C VAL A 326 -70.22 118.85 9.52
N LYS A 327 -71.47 118.63 9.92
CA LYS A 327 -72.29 119.64 10.58
C LYS A 327 -71.66 120.16 11.88
N GLN A 328 -71.10 119.27 12.70
CA GLN A 328 -70.39 119.65 13.94
C GLN A 328 -69.16 120.51 13.65
N ILE A 329 -68.37 120.16 12.63
CA ILE A 329 -67.19 120.92 12.22
C ILE A 329 -67.62 122.31 11.76
N VAL A 330 -68.61 122.39 10.87
CA VAL A 330 -69.12 123.66 10.30
C VAL A 330 -69.61 124.60 11.39
N GLN A 331 -70.36 124.09 12.37
CA GLN A 331 -70.81 124.88 13.53
C GLN A 331 -69.64 125.39 14.38
N SER A 332 -68.57 124.60 14.51
CA SER A 332 -67.42 124.92 15.36
C SER A 332 -66.46 125.95 14.74
N ILE A 333 -66.38 126.03 13.40
CA ILE A 333 -65.42 126.89 12.70
C ILE A 333 -66.02 128.24 12.24
N THR A 334 -67.24 128.58 12.65
CA THR A 334 -67.95 129.82 12.25
C THR A 334 -67.55 131.04 13.11
N ASP A 335 -66.61 130.91 14.04
CA ASP A 335 -66.19 131.96 14.98
C ASP A 335 -65.23 133.02 14.39
N SER A 336 -65.11 133.08 13.05
CA SER A 336 -64.20 133.98 12.32
C SER A 336 -62.71 133.80 12.64
N GLN A 337 -62.32 132.68 13.25
CA GLN A 337 -60.92 132.30 13.47
C GLN A 337 -60.39 131.49 12.28
N ASN A 338 -59.06 131.42 12.16
CA ASN A 338 -58.43 130.54 11.18
C ASN A 338 -58.47 129.10 11.72
N TYR A 339 -58.84 128.12 10.90
CA TYR A 339 -58.78 126.68 11.19
C TYR A 339 -58.01 125.95 10.11
N VAL A 340 -57.39 124.84 10.50
CA VAL A 340 -56.82 123.84 9.59
C VAL A 340 -57.74 122.62 9.63
N ILE A 341 -58.26 122.23 8.46
CA ILE A 341 -59.04 121.01 8.25
C ILE A 341 -58.11 120.00 7.59
N ARG A 342 -57.94 118.84 8.22
CA ARG A 342 -57.16 117.72 7.70
C ARG A 342 -58.08 116.56 7.42
N VAL A 343 -58.05 116.06 6.19
CA VAL A 343 -58.75 114.84 5.79
C VAL A 343 -57.71 113.74 5.62
N SER A 344 -57.88 112.62 6.32
CA SER A 344 -56.96 111.47 6.26
C SER A 344 -57.70 110.16 6.01
N SER A 345 -57.03 109.17 5.43
CA SER A 345 -57.63 107.86 5.14
C SER A 345 -57.90 107.06 6.42
N ALA A 346 -59.06 106.40 6.52
CA ALA A 346 -59.37 105.53 7.65
C ALA A 346 -58.92 104.06 7.47
N ALA A 347 -58.52 103.66 6.25
CA ALA A 347 -58.14 102.29 5.91
C ALA A 347 -57.01 102.23 4.85
N ASN A 348 -56.53 101.02 4.53
CA ASN A 348 -55.64 100.80 3.40
C ASN A 348 -56.49 100.53 2.15
N TYR A 349 -56.15 101.18 1.04
CA TYR A 349 -56.79 100.97 -0.26
C TYR A 349 -55.75 100.56 -1.29
N ILE A 350 -56.09 99.61 -2.16
CA ILE A 350 -55.18 99.13 -3.21
C ILE A 350 -55.41 99.84 -4.54
N VAL A 351 -54.41 99.82 -5.43
CA VAL A 351 -54.56 100.30 -6.80
C VAL A 351 -55.65 99.48 -7.48
N GLY A 352 -56.64 100.16 -8.08
CA GLY A 352 -57.78 99.51 -8.72
C GLY A 352 -58.88 99.05 -7.75
N GLU A 353 -58.90 99.56 -6.50
CA GLU A 353 -59.91 99.21 -5.48
C GLU A 353 -61.33 99.10 -6.10
N PRO A 354 -61.94 97.91 -6.11
CA PRO A 354 -63.18 97.66 -6.84
C PRO A 354 -64.32 98.59 -6.44
N CYS A 355 -64.39 98.94 -5.15
CA CYS A 355 -65.45 99.81 -4.65
C CYS A 355 -65.26 101.26 -5.13
N VAL A 356 -64.02 101.75 -5.24
CA VAL A 356 -63.73 103.09 -5.79
C VAL A 356 -63.99 103.11 -7.28
N ASN A 357 -63.60 102.05 -8.00
CA ASN A 357 -63.91 101.92 -9.43
C ASN A 357 -65.43 101.92 -9.68
N ALA A 358 -66.21 101.18 -8.89
CA ALA A 358 -67.67 101.16 -8.99
C ALA A 358 -68.30 102.52 -8.65
N ALA A 359 -67.80 103.22 -7.62
CA ALA A 359 -68.29 104.56 -7.27
C ALA A 359 -68.06 105.57 -8.40
N ILE A 360 -66.90 105.54 -9.04
CA ILE A 360 -66.53 106.50 -10.09
C ILE A 360 -67.14 106.16 -11.46
N THR A 361 -67.18 104.88 -11.84
CA THR A 361 -67.63 104.47 -13.19
C THR A 361 -69.11 104.12 -13.26
N GLN A 362 -69.70 103.59 -12.19
CA GLN A 362 -71.06 103.06 -12.16
C GLN A 362 -72.00 103.89 -11.26
N GLY A 363 -71.49 104.95 -10.61
CA GLY A 363 -72.28 105.78 -9.69
C GLY A 363 -72.75 105.03 -8.44
N SER A 364 -72.01 103.98 -8.02
CA SER A 364 -72.28 103.25 -6.79
C SER A 364 -72.02 104.10 -5.54
N GLU A 365 -72.51 103.67 -4.38
CA GLU A 365 -72.30 104.41 -3.14
C GLU A 365 -70.80 104.61 -2.82
N PRO A 366 -70.39 105.82 -2.40
CA PRO A 366 -69.02 106.08 -1.97
C PRO A 366 -68.60 105.12 -0.85
N CYS A 367 -67.44 104.50 -0.99
CA CYS A 367 -66.93 103.50 -0.04
C CYS A 367 -65.71 103.97 0.76
N LEU A 368 -65.02 105.03 0.32
CA LEU A 368 -63.74 105.44 0.88
C LEU A 368 -63.96 106.21 2.19
N GLN A 369 -63.67 105.56 3.30
CA GLN A 369 -63.79 106.13 4.63
C GLN A 369 -62.62 107.06 4.95
N VAL A 370 -62.93 108.23 5.49
CA VAL A 370 -61.96 109.25 5.91
C VAL A 370 -62.20 109.73 7.33
N ASN A 371 -61.13 110.16 7.98
CA ASN A 371 -61.16 110.91 9.23
C ASN A 371 -60.99 112.39 8.91
N ILE A 372 -61.81 113.25 9.53
CA ILE A 372 -61.75 114.70 9.36
C ILE A 372 -61.42 115.32 10.71
N ASP A 373 -60.22 115.88 10.81
CA ASP A 373 -59.78 116.62 11.99
C ASP A 373 -59.81 118.11 11.69
N PHE A 374 -60.18 118.93 12.68
CA PHE A 374 -60.08 120.38 12.59
C PHE A 374 -59.40 120.95 13.84
N SER A 375 -58.52 121.92 13.65
CA SER A 375 -57.81 122.60 14.73
C SER A 375 -57.61 124.07 14.41
N ARG A 376 -57.71 124.96 15.41
CA ARG A 376 -57.50 126.39 15.20
C ARG A 376 -56.07 126.66 14.73
N ASN A 377 -55.94 127.40 13.65
CA ASN A 377 -54.67 127.87 13.11
C ASN A 377 -54.20 129.07 13.94
N GLU A 378 -53.49 128.76 15.02
CA GLU A 378 -52.90 129.75 15.91
C GLU A 378 -51.41 129.90 15.61
N VAL A 379 -50.96 131.15 15.49
CA VAL A 379 -49.52 131.45 15.50
C VAL A 379 -49.02 131.18 16.91
N ARG A 380 -48.46 129.99 17.11
CA ARG A 380 -47.97 129.58 18.43
C ARG A 380 -46.61 130.17 18.79
N PHE A 381 -45.85 130.62 17.79
CA PHE A 381 -44.55 131.24 17.96
C PHE A 381 -44.38 132.37 16.96
N GLN A 382 -43.90 133.53 17.42
CA GLN A 382 -43.56 134.63 16.50
C GLN A 382 -42.10 134.56 16.07
N PRO A 383 -41.76 134.99 14.83
CA PRO A 383 -40.38 135.14 14.42
C PRO A 383 -39.61 136.03 15.41
N GLY A 384 -38.52 135.51 15.98
CA GLY A 384 -37.72 136.20 17.01
C GLY A 384 -38.13 135.92 18.47
N GLU A 385 -39.20 135.17 18.70
CA GLU A 385 -39.60 134.72 20.05
C GLU A 385 -38.58 133.72 20.60
N VAL A 386 -38.07 133.99 21.80
CA VAL A 386 -37.06 133.14 22.44
C VAL A 386 -37.76 131.98 23.16
N LEU A 387 -37.74 130.79 22.55
CA LEU A 387 -38.44 129.59 23.07
C LEU A 387 -37.84 129.03 24.36
N ALA A 388 -36.55 129.28 24.60
CA ALA A 388 -35.86 128.93 25.82
C ALA A 388 -34.64 129.85 25.97
N THR A 389 -34.35 130.28 27.20
CA THR A 389 -33.08 130.93 27.57
C THR A 389 -32.43 130.16 28.71
N THR A 390 -31.11 130.21 28.79
CA THR A 390 -30.36 129.70 29.93
C THR A 390 -29.28 130.71 30.30
N GLN A 391 -29.09 130.99 31.59
CA GLN A 391 -28.05 131.92 32.06
C GLN A 391 -26.71 131.18 32.22
N MET A 392 -25.64 131.78 31.69
CA MET A 392 -24.28 131.29 31.93
C MET A 392 -23.71 131.93 33.20
N GLY A 393 -23.51 131.11 34.24
CA GLY A 393 -22.77 131.49 35.45
C GLY A 393 -21.28 131.27 35.24
N GLY A 394 -20.46 132.30 35.47
CA GLY A 394 -19.07 132.40 34.99
C GLY A 394 -18.00 131.53 35.67
N ALA A 395 -18.29 130.28 36.02
CA ALA A 395 -17.30 129.40 36.65
C ALA A 395 -17.07 128.04 35.94
N ASP A 396 -17.82 127.70 34.89
CA ASP A 396 -17.58 126.45 34.13
C ASP A 396 -17.92 126.60 32.64
N ASN A 397 -16.86 126.81 31.82
CA ASN A 397 -16.93 127.02 30.36
C ASN A 397 -16.39 125.81 29.57
N SER A 398 -16.42 124.61 30.15
CA SER A 398 -15.99 123.38 29.45
C SER A 398 -16.93 123.02 28.28
N ASN A 399 -16.40 122.40 27.22
CA ASN A 399 -17.20 121.99 26.05
C ASN A 399 -18.36 121.04 26.42
N GLU A 400 -18.16 120.14 27.39
CA GLU A 400 -19.21 119.26 27.89
C GLU A 400 -20.32 120.04 28.59
N ALA A 401 -19.97 121.00 29.47
CA ALA A 401 -20.96 121.84 30.13
C ALA A 401 -21.76 122.70 29.12
N LEU A 402 -21.14 123.13 28.01
CA LEU A 402 -21.82 123.84 26.93
C LEU A 402 -22.77 122.92 26.14
N ILE A 403 -22.37 121.69 25.82
CA ILE A 403 -23.21 120.69 25.13
C ILE A 403 -24.40 120.30 26.00
N GLU A 404 -24.18 120.06 27.30
CA GLU A 404 -25.24 119.73 28.24
C GLU A 404 -26.25 120.89 28.36
N ARG A 405 -25.77 122.13 28.50
CA ARG A 405 -26.65 123.31 28.52
C ARG A 405 -27.38 123.53 27.20
N PHE A 406 -26.74 123.28 26.06
CA PHE A 406 -27.40 123.33 24.76
C PHE A 406 -28.48 122.25 24.62
N ASN A 407 -28.21 121.03 25.08
CA ASN A 407 -29.19 119.95 25.11
C ASN A 407 -30.34 120.28 26.07
N LEU A 408 -30.06 120.90 27.21
CA LEU A 408 -31.09 121.40 28.13
C LEU A 408 -31.93 122.48 27.44
N LEU A 409 -31.30 123.43 26.74
CA LEU A 409 -31.99 124.47 25.97
C LEU A 409 -32.88 123.85 24.88
N ARG A 410 -32.36 122.91 24.10
CA ARG A 410 -33.09 122.18 23.04
C ARG A 410 -34.26 121.42 23.62
N THR A 411 -34.05 120.68 24.69
CA THR A 411 -35.10 119.90 25.37
C THR A 411 -36.15 120.84 25.97
N THR A 412 -35.73 121.97 26.55
CA THR A 412 -36.65 122.97 27.07
C THR A 412 -37.49 123.56 25.95
N ALA A 413 -36.87 123.94 24.82
CA ALA A 413 -37.58 124.42 23.64
C ALA A 413 -38.54 123.36 23.05
N GLU A 414 -38.13 122.10 22.96
CA GLU A 414 -38.98 120.98 22.52
C GLU A 414 -40.12 120.69 23.49
N SER A 415 -39.89 120.75 24.80
CA SER A 415 -40.93 120.60 25.81
C SER A 415 -41.93 121.76 25.76
N TYR A 416 -41.47 122.99 25.49
CA TYR A 416 -42.34 124.14 25.23
C TYR A 416 -43.19 123.94 23.97
N ARG A 417 -42.65 123.27 22.94
CA ARG A 417 -43.45 122.80 21.81
C ARG A 417 -44.46 121.75 22.27
N VAL A 418 -44.11 120.75 23.06
CA VAL A 418 -45.05 119.68 23.44
C VAL A 418 -46.16 120.15 24.40
N THR A 419 -45.87 121.03 25.35
CA THR A 419 -46.82 121.45 26.44
C THR A 419 -47.98 122.31 25.93
N ARG A 420 -47.88 122.88 24.71
CA ARG A 420 -48.95 123.66 24.06
C ARG A 420 -49.89 122.81 23.17
N ASN A 421 -49.90 121.46 23.31
CA ASN A 421 -50.77 120.50 22.60
C ASN A 421 -50.74 120.64 21.07
N PHE A 422 -49.80 119.96 20.39
CA PHE A 422 -49.66 120.07 18.93
C PHE A 422 -49.92 118.79 18.14
N ASN A 423 -50.76 118.93 17.10
CA ASN A 423 -50.48 118.44 15.76
C ASN A 423 -49.70 119.56 15.03
N ILE A 424 -48.38 119.42 14.87
CA ILE A 424 -47.58 120.37 14.08
C ILE A 424 -47.76 120.00 12.60
N ILE A 425 -48.27 120.92 11.80
CA ILE A 425 -48.31 120.78 10.34
C ILE A 425 -47.45 121.88 9.75
N TYR A 426 -46.37 121.49 9.07
CA TYR A 426 -45.46 122.38 8.37
C TYR A 426 -46.09 122.80 7.03
N SER A 427 -46.20 124.10 6.77
CA SER A 427 -46.31 124.63 5.41
C SER A 427 -44.99 125.32 5.08
N GLU A 428 -44.11 124.64 4.34
CA GLU A 428 -43.08 125.32 3.57
C GLU A 428 -43.76 125.99 2.38
N GLU A 429 -44.07 127.28 2.51
CA GLU A 429 -44.26 128.12 1.34
C GLU A 429 -42.89 128.38 0.72
N LEU A 430 -42.70 127.82 -0.47
CA LEU A 430 -41.72 128.25 -1.47
C LEU A 430 -41.72 129.79 -1.56
N ARG A 431 -40.59 130.40 -1.20
CA ARG A 431 -40.19 131.70 -1.73
C ARG A 431 -39.01 131.48 -2.65
N GLU A 432 -39.11 132.05 -3.84
CA GLU A 432 -38.06 132.17 -4.88
C GLU A 432 -36.74 132.70 -4.32
#